data_AF-A0A095AT38-F1
#
_entry.id   AF-A0A095AT38-F1
#
_cell.length_a   1.000
_cell.length_b   1.000
_cell.length_c   1.000
_cell.angle_alpha   90.00
_cell.angle_beta   90.00
_cell.angle_gamma   90.00
#
_symmetry.space_group_name_H-M   'P 1'
#
loop_
_entity.id
_entity.type
_entity.pdbx_description
1 polymer ?
#
loop_
_entity_poly.entity_id
_entity_poly.type
_entity_poly.pdbx_seq_one_letter_code
_entity_poly.pdbx_strand_id
1 'polypeptide(L)'
;MVFTTAALRHFHIEQGEERLGKFASTPFGERGYCRDCGSPLTIHVRHQPGEIDIAAASLDDPDAIAPAFHLYADLAPKWAIPIDGLPRYAALRPTTRGLAPGQTEA
;
A
#
# COMPACT_ATOMS: atom_id res chain seq x y z
N MET A 1 5.47 -6.47 0.27
CA MET A 1 5.86 -5.12 -0.20
C MET A 1 5.44 -4.13 0.85
N VAL A 2 6.26 -3.12 1.13
CA VAL A 2 6.00 -2.10 2.14
C VAL A 2 5.43 -0.85 1.46
N PHE A 3 4.35 -0.31 2.02
CA PHE A 3 3.75 0.94 1.60
C PHE A 3 3.72 1.91 2.78
N THR A 4 3.84 3.20 2.47
CA THR A 4 3.66 4.31 3.41
C THR A 4 2.55 5.22 2.91
N THR A 5 1.87 5.92 3.82
CA THR A 5 0.70 6.73 3.48
C THR A 5 1.03 8.22 3.58
N ALA A 6 0.62 8.98 2.58
CA ALA A 6 0.65 10.45 2.58
C ALA A 6 -0.76 11.01 2.38
N ALA A 7 -0.98 12.26 2.79
CA ALA A 7 -2.22 12.95 2.41
C ALA A 7 -2.18 13.26 0.90
N LEU A 8 -3.26 12.95 0.18
CA LEU A 8 -3.34 13.08 -1.27
C LEU A 8 -3.05 14.51 -1.75
N ARG A 9 -3.43 15.52 -0.96
CA ARG A 9 -3.14 16.94 -1.25
C ARG A 9 -1.65 17.29 -1.31
N HIS A 10 -0.78 16.43 -0.78
CA HIS A 10 0.68 16.60 -0.79
C HIS A 10 1.35 15.73 -1.86
N PHE A 11 0.58 14.96 -2.62
CA PHE A 11 1.07 14.10 -3.68
C PHE A 11 0.69 14.69 -5.05
N HIS A 12 1.67 14.76 -5.95
CA HIS A 12 1.44 15.10 -7.34
C HIS A 12 2.50 14.42 -8.22
N ILE A 13 2.16 14.19 -9.48
CA ILE A 13 3.10 13.64 -10.46
C ILE A 13 3.87 14.80 -11.07
N GLU A 14 5.18 14.85 -10.87
CA GLU A 14 6.02 15.87 -11.48
C GLU A 14 6.33 15.54 -12.95
N GLN A 15 6.53 14.25 -13.26
CA GLN A 15 6.92 13.77 -14.58
C GLN A 15 6.43 12.34 -14.83
N GLY A 16 6.29 11.94 -16.09
CA GLY A 16 6.02 10.55 -16.46
C GLY A 16 4.58 10.09 -16.25
N GLU A 17 3.61 11.00 -16.14
CA GLU A 17 2.18 10.67 -16.00
C GLU A 17 1.70 9.78 -17.16
N GLU A 18 2.21 10.05 -18.37
CA GLU A 18 1.95 9.25 -19.57
C GLU A 18 2.52 7.84 -19.49
N ARG A 19 3.34 7.50 -18.49
CA ARG A 19 3.87 6.15 -18.26
C ARG A 19 3.23 5.48 -17.06
N LEU A 20 2.28 6.13 -16.41
CA LEU A 20 1.53 5.54 -15.31
C LEU A 20 0.35 4.71 -15.84
N GLY A 21 0.24 3.50 -15.30
CA GLY A 21 -0.90 2.61 -15.42
C GLY A 21 -1.67 2.59 -14.12
N LYS A 22 -2.97 2.32 -14.22
CA LYS A 22 -3.88 2.21 -13.08
C LYS A 22 -4.77 1.00 -13.27
N PHE A 23 -4.93 0.21 -12.22
CA PHE A 23 -5.76 -0.98 -12.26
C PHE A 23 -6.51 -1.18 -10.94
N ALA A 24 -7.83 -1.35 -11.02
CA ALA A 24 -8.68 -1.64 -9.87
C ALA A 24 -9.11 -3.11 -9.92
N SER A 25 -8.38 -3.98 -9.22
CA SER A 25 -8.68 -5.41 -9.16
C SER A 25 -9.95 -5.72 -8.35
N THR A 26 -10.32 -4.83 -7.42
CA THR A 26 -11.54 -4.91 -6.61
C THR A 26 -12.19 -3.52 -6.50
N PRO A 27 -13.44 -3.43 -6.04
CA PRO A 27 -14.07 -2.13 -5.75
C PRO A 27 -13.35 -1.36 -4.63
N PHE A 28 -12.47 -1.98 -3.86
CA PHE A 28 -11.85 -1.38 -2.67
C PHE A 28 -10.89 -0.23 -2.99
N GLY A 29 -10.12 -0.33 -4.08
CA GLY A 29 -9.10 0.66 -4.43
C GLY A 29 -8.51 0.46 -5.81
N GLU A 30 -7.69 1.43 -6.22
CA GLU A 30 -6.95 1.45 -7.47
C GLU A 30 -5.45 1.34 -7.18
N ARG A 31 -4.73 0.53 -7.95
CA ARG A 31 -3.28 0.37 -7.85
C ARG A 31 -2.60 1.05 -9.05
N GLY A 32 -1.67 1.95 -8.77
CA GLY A 32 -0.84 2.62 -9.77
C GLY A 32 0.49 1.89 -9.97
N TYR A 33 0.96 1.83 -11.22
CA TYR A 33 2.21 1.15 -11.59
C TYR A 33 2.88 1.82 -12.79
N CYS A 34 4.18 1.59 -12.98
CA CYS A 34 4.91 2.01 -14.18
C CYS A 34 4.62 1.05 -15.34
N ARG A 35 4.16 1.56 -16.49
CA ARG A 35 3.83 0.75 -17.66
C ARG A 35 5.06 0.17 -18.37
N ASP A 36 6.22 0.78 -18.19
CA ASP A 36 7.46 0.36 -18.86
C ASP A 36 8.14 -0.81 -18.14
N CYS A 37 8.18 -0.76 -16.80
CA CYS A 37 8.89 -1.77 -15.99
C CYS A 37 8.00 -2.60 -15.06
N GLY A 38 6.71 -2.27 -14.96
CA GLY A 38 5.75 -2.99 -14.12
C GLY A 38 5.87 -2.72 -12.62
N SER A 39 6.75 -1.82 -12.18
CA SER A 39 6.92 -1.53 -10.75
C SER A 39 5.63 -0.93 -10.17
N PRO A 40 5.11 -1.47 -9.05
CA PRO A 40 4.00 -0.85 -8.34
C PRO A 40 4.48 0.42 -7.65
N LEU A 41 3.65 1.46 -7.70
CA LEU A 41 4.00 2.79 -7.20
C LEU A 41 3.03 3.28 -6.15
N THR A 42 1.73 3.13 -6.39
CA THR A 42 0.70 3.70 -5.51
C THR A 42 -0.49 2.77 -5.28
N ILE A 43 -1.19 2.98 -4.17
CA ILE A 43 -2.53 2.44 -3.91
C ILE A 43 -3.42 3.59 -3.46
N HIS A 44 -4.58 3.76 -4.10
CA HIS A 44 -5.60 4.71 -3.67
C HIS A 44 -6.83 3.94 -3.19
N VAL A 45 -7.04 3.94 -1.88
CA VAL A 45 -8.15 3.25 -1.22
C VAL A 45 -9.39 4.14 -1.22
N ARG A 46 -10.53 3.63 -1.71
CA ARG A 46 -11.77 4.42 -1.82
C ARG A 46 -12.34 4.87 -0.48
N HIS A 47 -12.14 4.07 0.57
CA HIS A 47 -12.60 4.37 1.94
C HIS A 47 -11.77 5.48 2.62
N GLN A 48 -10.60 5.81 2.08
CA GLN A 48 -9.69 6.85 2.58
C GLN A 48 -9.34 7.81 1.43
N PRO A 49 -10.33 8.50 0.84
CA PRO A 49 -10.16 9.20 -0.44
C PRO A 49 -9.14 10.36 -0.39
N GLY A 50 -8.87 10.90 0.79
CA GLY A 50 -7.89 11.98 1.00
C GLY A 50 -6.45 11.50 1.23
N GLU A 51 -6.18 10.20 1.06
CA GLU A 51 -4.88 9.58 1.31
C GLU A 51 -4.42 8.78 0.10
N ILE A 52 -3.11 8.61 -0.03
CA ILE A 52 -2.49 7.75 -1.03
C ILE A 52 -1.35 6.97 -0.40
N ASP A 53 -1.32 5.68 -0.69
CA ASP A 53 -0.21 4.83 -0.30
C ASP A 53 0.83 4.84 -1.40
N ILE A 54 2.10 4.91 -1.01
CA ILE A 54 3.27 4.99 -1.88
C ILE A 54 4.18 3.81 -1.54
N ALA A 55 4.69 3.11 -2.55
CA ALA A 55 5.65 2.03 -2.33
C ALA A 55 6.91 2.60 -1.63
N ALA A 56 7.20 2.16 -0.41
CA ALA A 56 8.28 2.76 0.39
C ALA A 56 9.66 2.63 -0.29
N ALA A 57 9.86 1.54 -1.04
CA ALA A 57 11.08 1.30 -1.80
C ALA A 57 11.28 2.23 -3.01
N SER A 58 10.27 3.04 -3.40
CA SER A 58 10.41 4.04 -4.46
C SER A 58 10.76 5.43 -3.95
N LEU A 59 10.98 5.60 -2.65
CA LEU A 59 11.45 6.86 -2.06
C LEU A 59 12.95 7.03 -2.30
N ASP A 60 13.42 8.27 -2.30
CA ASP A 60 14.87 8.58 -2.43
C ASP A 60 15.69 8.00 -1.28
N ASP A 61 15.11 8.00 -0.07
CA ASP A 61 15.65 7.33 1.11
C ASP A 61 14.61 6.31 1.64
N PRO A 62 14.68 5.05 1.19
CA PRO A 62 13.78 3.99 1.66
C PRO A 62 13.93 3.67 3.15
N ASP A 63 15.12 3.90 3.73
CA ASP A 63 15.42 3.56 5.13
C ASP A 63 14.83 4.58 6.11
N ALA A 64 14.43 5.76 5.61
CA ALA A 64 13.70 6.76 6.39
C ALA A 64 12.33 6.26 6.89
N ILE A 65 11.78 5.19 6.28
CA ILE A 65 10.49 4.60 6.64
C ILE A 65 10.64 3.11 6.91
N ALA A 66 10.47 2.71 8.17
CA ALA A 66 10.39 1.31 8.56
C ALA A 66 8.94 0.80 8.59
N PRO A 67 8.68 -0.48 8.25
CA PRO A 67 7.37 -1.07 8.43
C PRO A 67 6.99 -1.09 9.92
N ALA A 68 5.71 -0.83 10.20
CA ALA A 68 5.19 -0.86 11.56
C ALA A 68 4.34 -2.11 11.86
N PHE A 69 3.91 -2.85 10.83
CA PHE A 69 3.04 -4.02 10.93
C PHE A 69 2.96 -4.76 9.59
N HIS A 70 2.40 -5.98 9.63
CA HIS A 70 2.11 -6.81 8.46
C HIS A 70 0.60 -7.03 8.31
N LEU A 71 0.07 -6.79 7.11
CA LEU A 71 -1.32 -7.10 6.74
C LEU A 71 -1.38 -8.44 5.99
N TYR A 72 -2.52 -9.12 6.07
CA TYR A 72 -2.74 -10.40 5.41
C TYR A 72 -1.64 -11.45 5.69
N ALA A 73 -1.05 -11.39 6.89
CA ALA A 73 0.11 -12.21 7.25
C ALA A 73 -0.19 -13.72 7.20
N ASP A 74 -1.44 -14.11 7.45
CA ASP A 74 -1.88 -15.51 7.43
C ASP A 74 -1.92 -16.09 6.00
N LEU A 75 -1.93 -15.24 4.97
CA LEU A 75 -1.83 -15.65 3.57
C LEU A 75 -0.39 -15.85 3.10
N ALA A 76 0.59 -15.40 3.91
CA ALA A 76 1.99 -15.53 3.55
C ALA A 76 2.44 -17.00 3.66
N PRO A 77 3.23 -17.50 2.70
CA PRO A 77 3.92 -18.78 2.87
C PRO A 77 4.79 -18.74 4.13
N LYS A 78 4.93 -19.87 4.82
CA LYS A 78 5.69 -19.95 6.09
C LYS A 78 7.13 -19.44 6.00
N TRP A 79 7.76 -19.56 4.83
CA TRP A 79 9.13 -19.09 4.59
C TRP A 79 9.24 -17.58 4.35
N ALA A 80 8.12 -16.88 4.10
CA ALA A 80 8.08 -15.47 3.78
C ALA A 80 7.80 -14.57 5.00
N ILE A 81 7.58 -15.17 6.18
CA ILE A 81 7.18 -14.46 7.40
C ILE A 81 8.43 -13.80 8.01
N PRO A 82 8.51 -12.45 8.07
CA PRO A 82 9.66 -11.77 8.66
C PRO A 82 9.74 -12.02 10.18
N ILE A 83 10.94 -12.14 10.75
CA ILE A 83 11.18 -12.37 12.19
C ILE A 83 11.50 -11.04 12.91
N ASP A 84 10.75 -9.99 12.58
CA ASP A 84 10.97 -8.62 13.07
C ASP A 84 10.22 -8.29 14.38
N GLY A 85 9.33 -9.18 14.83
CA GLY A 85 8.51 -8.98 16.03
C GLY A 85 7.39 -7.96 15.86
N LEU A 86 7.13 -7.47 14.64
CA LEU A 86 6.07 -6.50 14.39
C LEU A 86 4.66 -7.14 14.48
N PRO A 87 3.63 -6.34 14.81
CA PRO A 87 2.24 -6.80 14.77
C PRO A 87 1.87 -7.40 13.42
N ARG A 88 1.14 -8.52 13.44
CA ARG A 88 0.66 -9.22 12.25
C ARG A 88 -0.85 -9.36 12.30
N TYR A 89 -1.50 -9.07 11.18
CA TYR A 89 -2.94 -9.11 11.05
C TYR A 89 -3.33 -10.06 9.91
N ALA A 90 -4.37 -10.88 10.13
CA ALA A 90 -4.92 -11.77 9.10
C ALA A 90 -5.63 -11.01 7.96
N ALA A 91 -6.02 -9.76 8.21
CA ALA A 91 -6.72 -8.86 7.29
C ALA A 91 -6.20 -7.42 7.47
N LEU A 92 -7.04 -6.42 7.23
CA LEU A 92 -6.75 -5.02 7.58
C LEU A 92 -6.63 -4.84 9.10
N ARG A 93 -5.93 -3.78 9.54
CA ARG A 93 -5.81 -3.45 10.97
C ARG A 93 -7.19 -3.19 11.58
N PRO A 94 -7.44 -3.58 12.84
CA PRO A 94 -8.69 -3.25 13.55
C PRO A 94 -8.98 -1.75 13.63
N THR A 95 -7.94 -0.92 13.62
CA THR A 95 -8.03 0.55 13.70
C THR A 95 -7.89 1.23 12.34
N THR A 96 -8.13 0.52 11.23
CA THR A 96 -8.09 1.12 9.90
C THR A 96 -9.24 2.12 9.76
N ARG A 97 -8.92 3.38 9.40
CA ARG A 97 -9.93 4.44 9.31
C ARG A 97 -11.00 4.11 8.26
N GLY A 98 -12.25 4.39 8.60
CA GLY A 98 -13.39 4.24 7.71
C GLY A 98 -13.83 2.79 7.46
N LEU A 99 -13.27 1.81 8.18
CA LEU A 99 -13.52 0.38 7.98
C LEU A 99 -13.84 -0.33 9.30
N ALA A 100 -14.65 -1.39 9.23
CA ALA A 100 -14.93 -2.25 10.37
C ALA A 100 -13.71 -3.16 10.68
N PRO A 101 -13.51 -3.57 11.95
CA PRO A 101 -12.47 -4.53 12.31
C PRO A 101 -12.62 -5.85 11.54
N GLY A 102 -11.51 -6.37 11.01
CA GLY A 102 -11.49 -7.64 10.28
C GLY A 102 -11.97 -7.56 8.83
N GLN A 103 -12.32 -6.38 8.32
CA GLN A 103 -12.70 -6.20 6.93
C GLN A 103 -11.50 -6.48 5.99
N THR A 104 -11.80 -7.02 4.80
CA THR A 104 -10.82 -7.35 3.75
C THR A 104 -10.99 -6.43 2.53
N GLU A 105 -10.01 -6.45 1.61
CA GLU A 105 -10.06 -5.73 0.32
C GLU A 105 -10.95 -6.41 -0.75
N ALA A 106 -11.54 -7.56 -0.40
CA ALA A 106 -12.38 -8.40 -1.27
C ALA A 106 -13.84 -7.96 -1.26
#